data_AF-G2P7D3-F1
#
_entry.id   AF-G2P7D3-F1
#
_cell.length_a   1.000
_cell.length_b   1.000
_cell.length_c   1.000
_cell.angle_alpha   90.00
_cell.angle_beta   90.00
_cell.angle_gamma   90.00
#
_symmetry.space_group_name_H-M   'P 1'
#
loop_
_entity.id
_entity.type
_entity.pdbx_description
1 polymer ?
#
loop_
_entity_poly.entity_id
_entity_poly.type
_entity_poly.pdbx_seq_one_letter_code
_entity_poly.pdbx_strand_id
1 'polypeptide(L)'
;MPPRPDPTPRRRVVRAEDFYQPPPTQPAGAWALVPPAERAVIWFEQQAQRRLPRPPDGVDLGGPPLFAQINHGRWVATCDQCTSAQLVSPEDPRFFCVECLTPAWRRVRFPEDPAAVEQEIGGLPVRERNWWHPDDDRAWGRPSPHEDAPPAETAEPERPPSLPTEEESR
;
A
#
# COMPACT_ATOMS: atom_id res chain seq x y z
N MET A 1 6.71 -32.83 0.82
CA MET A 1 6.93 -32.42 2.23
C MET A 1 5.98 -31.26 2.49
N PRO A 2 4.93 -31.40 3.31
CA PRO A 2 4.03 -30.28 3.60
C PRO A 2 4.79 -29.19 4.37
N PRO A 3 4.51 -27.89 4.12
CA PRO A 3 5.13 -26.81 4.87
C PRO A 3 4.79 -26.95 6.37
N ARG A 4 5.80 -26.76 7.23
CA ARG A 4 5.60 -26.69 8.68
C ARG A 4 4.69 -25.49 8.98
N PRO A 5 3.66 -25.65 9.82
CA PRO A 5 2.84 -24.51 10.25
C PRO A 5 3.72 -23.49 10.98
N ASP A 6 3.63 -22.23 10.56
CA ASP A 6 4.30 -21.09 11.19
C ASP A 6 3.68 -20.86 12.59
N PRO A 7 4.46 -20.91 13.68
CA PRO A 7 3.96 -20.71 15.05
C PRO A 7 3.69 -19.24 15.39
N THR A 8 3.91 -18.31 14.46
CA THR A 8 3.71 -16.88 14.73
C THR A 8 2.23 -16.58 14.99
N PRO A 9 1.87 -15.93 16.12
CA PRO A 9 0.48 -15.58 16.40
C PRO A 9 -0.08 -14.74 15.25
N ARG A 10 -1.25 -15.11 14.74
CA ARG A 10 -1.94 -14.37 13.68
C ARG A 10 -2.26 -12.97 14.19
N ARG A 11 -1.35 -12.01 13.95
CA ARG A 11 -1.60 -10.60 14.26
C ARG A 11 -2.77 -10.13 13.40
N ARG A 12 -3.66 -9.32 13.96
CA ARG A 12 -4.71 -8.64 13.20
C ARG A 12 -4.09 -7.75 12.12
N VAL A 13 -4.82 -7.49 11.04
CA VAL A 13 -4.47 -6.41 10.10
C VAL A 13 -4.48 -5.08 10.86
N VAL A 14 -3.42 -4.30 10.70
CA VAL A 14 -3.20 -3.03 11.39
C VAL A 14 -3.95 -1.93 10.64
N ARG A 15 -4.75 -1.14 11.36
CA ARG A 15 -5.41 0.07 10.88
C ARG A 15 -4.70 1.33 11.37
N ALA A 16 -5.10 2.49 10.87
CA ALA A 16 -4.55 3.78 11.27
C ALA A 16 -4.59 3.99 12.80
N GLU A 17 -5.72 3.71 13.45
CA GLU A 17 -5.93 3.87 14.88
C GLU A 17 -5.10 2.91 15.75
N ASP A 18 -4.64 1.78 15.20
CA ASP A 18 -3.76 0.83 15.87
C ASP A 18 -2.30 1.32 15.87
N PHE A 19 -1.88 1.96 14.78
CA PHE A 19 -0.49 2.35 14.55
C PHE A 19 -0.18 3.77 15.04
N TYR A 20 -1.04 4.73 14.73
CA TYR A 20 -0.86 6.13 15.14
C TYR A 20 -1.33 6.30 16.58
N GLN A 21 -0.44 5.96 17.50
CA GLN A 21 -0.63 6.07 18.94
C GLN A 21 0.04 7.33 19.50
N PRO A 22 -0.46 7.87 20.62
CA PRO A 22 0.21 8.93 21.35
C PRO A 22 1.63 8.50 21.79
N PRO A 23 2.53 9.47 21.98
CA PRO A 23 3.90 9.18 22.39
C PRO A 23 3.91 8.58 23.81
N PRO A 24 4.96 7.84 24.20
CA PRO A 24 5.04 7.19 25.52
C PRO A 24 4.95 8.15 26.72
N THR A 25 5.17 9.45 26.51
CA THR A 25 5.02 10.50 27.52
C THR A 25 3.57 10.91 27.79
N GLN A 26 2.63 10.44 26.96
CA GLN A 26 1.20 10.68 27.12
C GLN A 26 0.47 9.38 27.48
N PRO A 27 -0.70 9.46 28.15
CA PRO A 27 -1.53 8.29 28.39
C PRO A 27 -1.94 7.61 27.07
N ALA A 28 -2.08 6.28 27.06
CA ALA A 28 -2.47 5.53 25.87
C ALA A 28 -3.81 6.00 25.25
N GLY A 29 -4.73 6.49 26.08
CA GLY A 29 -6.02 7.03 25.65
C GLY A 29 -6.01 8.50 25.22
N ALA A 30 -4.86 9.18 25.17
CA ALA A 30 -4.78 10.62 24.91
C ALA A 30 -5.39 11.02 23.55
N TRP A 31 -5.42 10.11 22.57
CA TRP A 31 -5.99 10.34 21.25
C TRP A 31 -7.33 9.62 21.03
N ALA A 32 -8.01 9.17 22.09
CA ALA A 32 -9.25 8.41 21.98
C ALA A 32 -10.35 9.14 21.18
N LEU A 33 -10.39 10.47 21.24
CA LEU A 33 -11.36 11.30 20.51
C LEU A 33 -10.81 11.89 19.19
N VAL A 34 -9.56 11.59 18.84
CA VAL A 34 -8.97 12.03 17.57
C VAL A 34 -9.37 11.02 16.48
N PRO A 35 -10.00 11.46 15.38
CA PRO A 35 -10.32 10.59 14.26
C PRO A 35 -9.09 9.89 13.68
N PRO A 36 -9.18 8.61 13.25
CA PRO A 36 -8.04 7.86 12.75
C PRO A 36 -7.21 8.56 11.67
N ALA A 37 -7.83 9.27 10.71
CA ALA A 37 -7.09 9.97 9.66
C ALA A 37 -6.29 11.16 10.21
N GLU A 38 -6.81 11.84 11.23
CA GLU A 38 -6.12 12.96 11.88
C GLU A 38 -4.96 12.48 12.76
N ARG A 39 -5.04 11.27 13.31
CA ARG A 39 -3.92 10.69 14.08
C ARG A 39 -2.67 10.56 13.25
N ALA A 40 -2.77 10.23 11.95
CA ALA A 40 -1.63 10.18 11.05
C ALA A 40 -0.89 11.53 10.98
N VAL A 41 -1.67 12.62 10.91
CA VAL A 41 -1.15 13.98 10.86
C VAL A 41 -0.49 14.35 12.20
N ILE A 42 -1.19 14.16 13.32
CA ILE A 42 -0.65 14.48 14.65
C ILE A 42 0.63 13.68 14.91
N TRP A 43 0.63 12.39 14.57
CA TRP A 43 1.81 11.54 14.71
C TRP A 43 2.98 12.08 13.90
N PHE A 44 2.76 12.45 12.64
CA PHE A 44 3.81 13.02 11.80
C PHE A 44 4.32 14.36 12.34
N GLU A 45 3.43 15.26 12.78
CA GLU A 45 3.82 16.54 13.37
C GLU A 45 4.74 16.37 14.59
N GLN A 46 4.46 15.35 15.41
CA GLN A 46 5.30 15.03 16.55
C GLN A 46 6.66 14.48 16.13
N GLN A 47 6.70 13.54 15.17
CA GLN A 47 7.97 13.00 14.68
C GLN A 47 8.82 14.05 13.96
N ALA A 48 8.19 14.91 13.17
CA ALA A 48 8.85 15.96 12.41
C ALA A 48 9.08 17.26 13.20
N GLN A 49 8.60 17.33 14.45
CA GLN A 49 8.66 18.50 15.34
C GLN A 49 8.19 19.81 14.66
N ARG A 50 7.17 19.73 13.80
CA ARG A 50 6.61 20.87 13.08
C ARG A 50 5.11 20.71 12.86
N ARG A 51 4.40 21.81 12.67
CA ARG A 51 2.98 21.78 12.25
C ARG A 51 2.86 21.62 10.74
N LEU A 52 1.87 20.86 10.31
CA LEU A 52 1.54 20.73 8.90
C LEU A 52 0.36 21.65 8.54
N PRO A 53 0.39 22.31 7.36
CA PRO A 53 -0.79 23.00 6.85
C PRO A 53 -1.85 21.94 6.53
N ARG A 54 -3.00 22.02 7.19
CA ARG A 54 -4.11 21.09 6.97
C ARG A 54 -5.36 21.84 6.48
N PRO A 55 -6.10 21.28 5.52
CA PRO A 55 -7.40 21.82 5.12
C PRO A 55 -8.40 21.76 6.28
N PRO A 56 -9.41 22.64 6.31
CA PRO A 56 -10.50 22.54 7.27
C PRO A 56 -11.21 21.18 7.19
N ASP A 57 -11.78 20.76 8.30
CA ASP A 57 -12.51 19.50 8.38
C ASP A 57 -13.66 19.46 7.36
N GLY A 58 -13.87 18.30 6.74
CA GLY A 58 -14.94 18.09 5.76
C GLY A 58 -14.71 18.70 4.37
N VAL A 59 -13.60 19.42 4.16
CA VAL A 59 -13.23 19.91 2.82
C VAL A 59 -12.57 18.79 2.02
N ASP A 60 -13.39 18.08 1.25
CA ASP A 60 -12.94 17.25 0.12
C ASP A 60 -12.91 18.13 -1.13
N LEU A 61 -11.76 18.28 -1.78
CA LEU A 61 -11.66 19.05 -3.03
C LEU A 61 -12.15 18.28 -4.26
N GLY A 62 -12.78 17.11 -4.09
CA GLY A 62 -13.44 16.39 -5.18
C GLY A 62 -12.47 15.76 -6.17
N GLY A 63 -11.22 15.52 -5.75
CA GLY A 63 -10.30 14.68 -6.49
C GLY A 63 -10.83 13.23 -6.53
N PRO A 64 -10.40 12.41 -7.51
CA PRO A 64 -10.78 11.00 -7.54
C PRO A 64 -10.54 10.31 -6.19
N PRO A 65 -11.38 9.35 -5.74
CA PRO A 65 -11.08 8.63 -4.52
C PRO A 65 -9.73 7.90 -4.66
N LEU A 66 -8.95 7.87 -3.59
CA LEU A 66 -7.82 6.94 -3.47
C LEU A 66 -8.36 5.57 -3.07
N PHE A 67 -7.65 4.51 -3.40
CA PHE A 67 -8.05 3.16 -3.02
C PHE A 67 -7.26 2.68 -1.81
N ALA A 68 -7.96 2.01 -0.90
CA ALA A 68 -7.31 1.31 0.19
C ALA A 68 -6.68 0.02 -0.36
N GLN A 69 -5.51 -0.34 0.15
CA GLN A 69 -4.87 -1.62 -0.09
C GLN A 69 -4.32 -2.15 1.24
N ILE A 70 -4.10 -3.46 1.33
CA ILE A 70 -3.36 -4.02 2.45
C ILE A 70 -1.94 -4.31 1.98
N ASN A 71 -0.96 -3.74 2.70
CA ASN A 71 0.46 -3.98 2.47
C ASN A 71 1.11 -4.58 3.73
N HIS A 72 1.55 -5.84 3.62
CA HIS A 72 2.08 -6.63 4.73
C HIS A 72 1.22 -6.57 6.00
N GLY A 73 -0.10 -6.72 5.84
CA GLY A 73 -1.05 -6.72 6.94
C GLY A 73 -1.32 -5.33 7.54
N ARG A 74 -1.12 -4.25 6.79
CA ARG A 74 -1.50 -2.88 7.18
C ARG A 74 -2.43 -2.28 6.12
N TRP A 75 -3.56 -1.72 6.53
CA TRP A 75 -4.38 -0.90 5.64
C TRP A 75 -3.65 0.39 5.31
N VAL A 76 -3.40 0.62 4.03
CA VAL A 76 -2.72 1.83 3.53
C VAL A 76 -3.46 2.40 2.33
N ALA A 77 -3.30 3.69 2.11
CA ALA A 77 -3.62 4.34 0.84
C ALA A 77 -2.37 5.08 0.34
N THR A 78 -2.22 5.13 -0.98
CA THR A 78 -1.05 5.70 -1.64
C THR A 78 -1.44 7.02 -2.30
N CYS A 79 -0.66 8.07 -2.08
CA CYS A 79 -0.85 9.37 -2.72
C CYS A 79 -0.60 9.24 -4.23
N ASP A 80 -1.55 9.72 -5.04
CA ASP A 80 -1.46 9.72 -6.49
C ASP A 80 -0.48 10.77 -7.06
N GLN A 81 -0.01 11.71 -6.23
CA GLN A 81 0.94 12.76 -6.64
C GLN A 81 2.41 12.42 -6.32
N CYS A 82 2.67 11.87 -5.13
CA CYS A 82 4.04 11.65 -4.65
C CYS A 82 4.35 10.22 -4.22
N THR A 83 3.42 9.28 -4.45
CA THR A 83 3.53 7.84 -4.13
C THR A 83 3.81 7.49 -2.67
N SER A 84 3.78 8.48 -1.76
CA SER A 84 3.86 8.24 -0.33
C SER A 84 2.61 7.52 0.18
N ALA A 85 2.79 6.58 1.10
CA ALA A 85 1.73 5.78 1.68
C ALA A 85 1.50 6.17 3.15
N GLN A 86 0.23 6.27 3.53
CA GLN A 86 -0.20 6.46 4.92
C GLN A 86 -1.13 5.32 5.33
N LEU A 87 -1.11 4.96 6.60
CA LEU A 87 -2.08 4.00 7.12
C LEU A 87 -3.46 4.65 7.17
N VAL A 88 -4.48 3.89 6.82
CA VAL A 88 -5.87 4.35 6.74
C VAL A 88 -6.78 3.42 7.54
N SER A 89 -8.02 3.83 7.75
CA SER A 89 -9.03 3.04 8.45
C SER A 89 -10.39 3.14 7.78
N PRO A 90 -11.16 2.04 7.69
CA PRO A 90 -12.54 2.11 7.21
C PRO A 90 -13.45 2.93 8.14
N GLU A 91 -13.06 3.12 9.42
CA GLU A 91 -13.80 3.94 10.38
C GLU A 91 -13.71 5.44 10.09
N ASP A 92 -12.64 5.85 9.39
CA ASP A 92 -12.43 7.22 8.93
C ASP A 92 -11.77 7.20 7.54
N PRO A 93 -12.58 7.12 6.46
CA PRO A 93 -12.11 6.95 5.09
C PRO A 93 -11.59 8.27 4.48
N ARG A 94 -10.83 9.03 5.26
CA ARG A 94 -10.15 10.25 4.84
C ARG A 94 -8.65 9.98 4.76
N PHE A 95 -8.01 10.66 3.84
CA PHE A 95 -6.56 10.63 3.64
C PHE A 95 -6.03 12.04 3.49
N PHE A 96 -4.90 12.30 4.14
CA PHE A 96 -4.11 13.50 3.95
C PHE A 96 -2.65 13.12 3.77
N CYS A 97 -2.05 13.56 2.66
CA CYS A 97 -0.66 13.25 2.39
C CYS A 97 0.25 14.16 3.21
N VAL A 98 0.95 13.58 4.20
CA VAL A 98 1.88 14.32 5.07
C VAL A 98 3.20 14.70 4.38
N GLU A 99 3.49 14.14 3.20
CA GLU A 99 4.71 14.42 2.43
C GLU A 99 4.53 15.60 1.46
N CYS A 100 3.56 15.51 0.54
CA CYS A 100 3.32 16.56 -0.45
C CYS A 100 2.29 17.60 -0.01
N LEU A 101 1.66 17.39 1.16
CA LEU A 101 0.73 18.33 1.79
C LEU A 101 -0.38 18.76 0.82
N THR A 102 -0.96 17.78 0.10
CA THR A 102 -2.08 18.02 -0.80
C THR A 102 -3.12 18.87 -0.06
N PRO A 103 -3.62 19.98 -0.65
CA PRO A 103 -4.35 21.02 0.10
C PRO A 103 -5.78 20.60 0.49
N ALA A 104 -6.07 19.30 0.56
CA ALA A 104 -7.39 18.73 0.78
C ALA A 104 -7.31 17.36 1.46
N TRP A 105 -8.35 17.04 2.23
CA TRP A 105 -8.66 15.65 2.54
C TRP A 105 -9.10 14.97 1.24
N ARG A 106 -8.65 13.73 1.02
CA ARG A 106 -9.13 12.87 -0.07
C ARG A 106 -9.94 11.72 0.53
N ARG A 107 -11.03 11.36 -0.12
CA ARG A 107 -11.76 10.14 0.24
C ARG A 107 -10.94 8.90 -0.12
N VAL A 108 -10.97 7.92 0.77
CA VAL A 108 -10.42 6.58 0.56
C VAL A 108 -11.56 5.61 0.31
N ARG A 109 -11.47 4.82 -0.74
CA ARG A 109 -12.41 3.76 -1.07
C ARG A 109 -11.89 2.43 -0.53
N PHE A 110 -12.59 1.95 0.48
CA PHE A 110 -12.45 0.62 1.03
C PHE A 110 -13.32 -0.38 0.24
N PRO A 111 -13.02 -1.69 0.32
CA PRO A 111 -13.99 -2.71 -0.11
C PRO A 111 -15.29 -2.57 0.69
N GLU A 112 -16.36 -3.14 0.15
CA GLU A 112 -17.68 -3.12 0.80
C GLU A 112 -17.66 -3.79 2.18
N ASP A 113 -16.89 -4.89 2.32
CA ASP A 113 -16.66 -5.57 3.58
C ASP A 113 -15.15 -5.65 3.91
N PRO A 114 -14.59 -4.64 4.61
CA PRO A 114 -13.21 -4.67 5.05
C PRO A 114 -12.90 -5.82 6.00
N ALA A 115 -13.87 -6.26 6.80
CA ALA A 115 -13.66 -7.32 7.78
C ALA A 115 -13.50 -8.69 7.10
N ALA A 116 -14.27 -8.96 6.04
CA ALA A 116 -14.09 -10.16 5.22
C ALA A 116 -12.69 -10.22 4.59
N VAL A 117 -12.20 -9.09 4.04
CA VAL A 117 -10.85 -9.01 3.48
C VAL A 117 -9.79 -9.24 4.56
N GLU A 118 -9.93 -8.62 5.74
CA GLU A 118 -9.02 -8.83 6.86
C GLU A 118 -8.98 -10.29 7.33
N GLN A 119 -10.14 -10.97 7.34
CA GLN A 119 -10.26 -12.37 7.70
C GLN A 119 -9.59 -13.29 6.67
N GLU A 120 -9.80 -13.03 5.39
CA GLU A 120 -9.22 -13.78 4.27
C GLU A 120 -7.69 -13.80 4.36
N ILE A 121 -7.07 -12.61 4.44
CA ILE A 121 -5.62 -12.52 4.45
C ILE A 121 -5.00 -12.81 5.81
N GLY A 122 -5.77 -12.75 6.90
CA GLY A 122 -5.27 -12.92 8.27
C GLY A 122 -4.62 -14.28 8.54
N GLY A 123 -4.92 -15.29 7.71
CA GLY A 123 -4.30 -16.61 7.73
C GLY A 123 -2.89 -16.67 7.14
N LEU A 124 -2.48 -15.69 6.34
CA LEU A 124 -1.19 -15.69 5.64
C LEU A 124 -0.04 -15.21 6.56
N PRO A 125 1.22 -15.59 6.28
CA PRO A 125 2.39 -14.93 6.87
C PRO A 125 2.36 -13.42 6.61
N VAL A 126 2.82 -12.60 7.57
CA VAL A 126 2.70 -11.12 7.49
C VAL A 126 3.23 -10.54 6.18
N ARG A 127 4.35 -11.06 5.65
CA ARG A 127 4.95 -10.63 4.38
C ARG A 127 4.08 -10.91 3.14
N GLU A 128 3.19 -11.89 3.24
CA GLU A 128 2.29 -12.34 2.17
C GLU A 128 0.88 -11.74 2.31
N ARG A 129 0.63 -10.96 3.37
CA ARG A 129 -0.64 -10.27 3.61
C ARG A 129 -0.75 -9.03 2.75
N ASN A 130 -0.97 -9.24 1.46
CA ASN A 130 -1.20 -8.19 0.49
C ASN A 130 -2.60 -8.33 -0.11
N TRP A 131 -3.28 -7.20 -0.26
CA TRP A 131 -4.57 -7.12 -0.92
C TRP A 131 -4.65 -5.80 -1.66
N TRP A 132 -5.22 -5.80 -2.87
CA TRP A 132 -5.36 -4.62 -3.69
C TRP A 132 -6.82 -4.46 -4.07
N HIS A 133 -7.36 -3.24 -3.94
CA HIS A 133 -8.74 -2.97 -4.31
C HIS A 133 -8.98 -3.32 -5.79
N PRO A 134 -10.06 -4.06 -6.13
CA PRO A 134 -10.28 -4.53 -7.51
C PRO A 134 -10.32 -3.36 -8.51
N ASP A 135 -10.95 -2.25 -8.12
CA ASP A 135 -11.06 -1.04 -8.96
C ASP A 135 -9.77 -0.19 -9.03
N ASP A 136 -8.69 -0.55 -8.33
CA ASP A 136 -7.42 0.18 -8.37
C ASP A 136 -6.51 -0.40 -9.46
N ASP A 137 -6.47 0.24 -10.62
CA ASP A 137 -5.60 -0.13 -11.75
C ASP A 137 -4.13 0.29 -11.55
N ARG A 138 -3.86 1.17 -10.58
CA ARG A 138 -2.54 1.74 -10.28
C ARG A 138 -1.95 1.22 -8.97
N ALA A 139 -2.56 0.17 -8.42
CA ALA A 139 -2.23 -0.35 -7.11
C ALA A 139 -0.76 -0.76 -7.03
N TRP A 140 0.00 -0.11 -6.14
CA TRP A 140 1.44 -0.33 -6.05
C TRP A 140 1.75 -1.76 -5.61
N GLY A 141 2.68 -2.40 -6.32
CA GLY A 141 3.14 -3.76 -6.03
C GLY A 141 2.16 -4.88 -6.39
N ARG A 142 1.05 -4.57 -7.09
CA ARG A 142 0.17 -5.61 -7.64
C ARG A 142 0.94 -6.41 -8.69
N PRO A 143 1.00 -7.75 -8.59
CA PRO A 143 1.60 -8.58 -9.63
C PRO A 143 0.91 -8.33 -10.97
N SER A 144 1.70 -8.11 -12.02
CA SER A 144 1.18 -8.00 -13.37
C SER A 144 0.64 -9.37 -13.81
N PRO A 145 -0.49 -9.43 -14.53
CA PRO A 145 -1.00 -10.69 -15.07
C PRO A 145 0.00 -11.48 -15.93
N HIS A 146 1.06 -10.80 -16.41
CA HIS A 146 2.12 -11.35 -17.24
C HIS A 146 3.38 -11.78 -16.46
N GLU A 147 3.50 -11.49 -15.16
CA GLU A 147 4.70 -11.84 -14.37
C GLU A 147 4.78 -13.34 -14.01
N ASP A 148 3.66 -14.06 -14.08
CA ASP A 148 3.61 -15.52 -13.87
C ASP A 148 3.72 -16.34 -15.17
N ALA A 149 3.86 -15.68 -16.32
CA ALA A 149 4.16 -16.39 -17.55
C ALA A 149 5.58 -16.98 -17.42
N PRO A 150 5.78 -18.30 -17.66
CA PRO A 150 7.12 -18.83 -17.77
C PRO A 150 7.88 -17.98 -18.79
N PRO A 151 9.17 -17.65 -18.56
CA PRO A 151 9.93 -16.87 -19.51
C PRO A 151 9.73 -17.54 -20.87
N ALA A 152 9.20 -16.78 -21.83
CA ALA A 152 9.13 -17.25 -23.20
C ALA A 152 10.52 -17.77 -23.53
N GLU A 153 10.63 -19.05 -23.90
CA GLU A 153 11.88 -19.61 -24.41
C GLU A 153 12.39 -18.61 -25.44
N THR A 154 13.47 -17.91 -25.09
CA THR A 154 14.19 -17.11 -26.05
C THR A 154 14.70 -18.11 -27.05
N ALA A 155 13.96 -18.29 -28.15
CA ALA A 155 14.50 -18.91 -29.34
C ALA A 155 15.79 -18.15 -29.62
N GLU A 156 16.93 -18.83 -29.43
CA GLU A 156 18.20 -18.31 -29.88
C GLU A 156 18.00 -17.84 -31.32
N PRO A 157 18.30 -16.58 -31.67
CA PRO A 157 18.24 -16.17 -33.05
C PRO A 157 19.18 -17.11 -33.81
N GLU A 158 18.62 -17.87 -34.76
CA GLU A 158 19.39 -18.76 -35.62
C GLU A 158 20.56 -17.97 -36.16
N ARG A 159 21.77 -18.39 -35.76
CA ARG A 159 23.01 -17.78 -36.23
C ARG A 159 22.98 -17.89 -37.75
N PRO A 160 22.96 -16.77 -38.51
CA PRO A 160 22.89 -16.85 -39.97
C PRO A 160 24.08 -17.70 -40.46
N PRO A 161 23.88 -18.54 -41.48
CA PRO A 161 24.95 -19.39 -41.98
C PRO A 161 26.14 -18.51 -42.36
N SER A 162 27.32 -18.86 -41.84
CA SER A 162 28.58 -18.21 -42.17
C SER A 162 28.72 -18.11 -43.70
N LEU A 163 29.02 -16.92 -44.20
CA LEU A 163 29.35 -16.73 -45.61
C LEU A 163 30.54 -17.64 -45.98
N PRO A 164 30.53 -18.29 -47.15
CA PRO A 164 31.66 -19.10 -47.61
C PRO A 164 32.89 -18.20 -47.74
N THR A 165 34.01 -18.66 -47.18
CA THR A 165 35.31 -18.02 -47.30
C THR A 165 35.72 -18.01 -48.78
N GLU A 166 36.00 -16.84 -49.35
CA GLU A 166 36.61 -16.71 -50.67
C GLU A 166 38.06 -17.19 -50.62
N GLU A 167 38.26 -18.51 -50.71
CA GLU A 167 39.58 -19.12 -50.94
C GLU A 167 39.51 -20.16 -52.06
N GLU A 168 38.76 -19.86 -53.12
CA GLU A 168 38.77 -20.64 -54.36
C GLU A 168 38.68 -19.70 -55.58
N SER A 169 39.69 -18.84 -55.72
CA SER A 169 40.01 -18.13 -56.98
C SER A 169 41.42 -17.51 -56.95
N ARG A 170 42.46 -18.35 -56.82
CA ARG A 170 43.71 -18.21 -57.60
C ARG A 170 44.70 -19.36 -57.38
#